data_AF-A0A0Q8P2J5-F1
#
_entry.id   AF-A0A0Q8P2J5-F1
#
_cell.length_a   1.000
_cell.length_b   1.000
_cell.length_c   1.000
_cell.angle_alpha   90.00
_cell.angle_beta   90.00
_cell.angle_gamma   90.00
#
_symmetry.space_group_name_H-M   'P 1'
#
loop_
_entity.id
_entity.type
_entity.pdbx_description
1 polymer ?
#
loop_
_entity_poly.entity_id
_entity_poly.type
_entity_poly.pdbx_seq_one_letter_code
_entity_poly.pdbx_strand_id
1 'polypeptide(L)' 'MCREAARRRLVDTGWPLGIVDGALDFLAARVDAPESVTSTVRDVTGTPARSLRDWTADHADLFR' A
#
# COMPACT_ATOMS: atom_id res chain seq x y z
N MET A 1 -4.25 16.23 0.12
CA MET A 1 -3.37 16.26 1.31
C MET A 1 -1.95 16.49 0.82
N CYS A 2 -1.23 17.48 1.36
CA CYS A 2 0.18 17.70 0.98
C CYS A 2 1.09 16.67 1.66
N ARG A 3 2.30 16.47 1.12
CA ARG A 3 3.30 15.52 1.64
C ARG A 3 3.58 15.76 3.12
N GLU A 4 3.72 17.02 3.53
CA GLU A 4 4.05 17.42 4.89
C GLU A 4 2.94 17.02 5.87
N ALA A 5 1.68 17.17 5.46
CA ALA A 5 0.54 16.74 6.25
C ALA A 5 0.49 15.21 6.41
N ALA A 6 0.80 14.46 5.34
CA ALA A 6 0.89 13.00 5.39
C ALA A 6 2.05 12.53 6.28
N ARG A 7 3.23 13.16 6.14
CA ARG A 7 4.42 12.89 6.96
C ARG A 7 4.13 13.07 8.44
N ARG A 8 3.56 14.21 8.82
CA ARG A 8 3.19 14.48 10.23
C ARG A 8 2.25 13.41 10.76
N ARG A 9 1.19 13.09 10.01
CA ARG A 9 0.21 12.08 10.42
C ARG A 9 0.84 10.71 10.65
N LEU A 10 1.78 10.29 9.81
CA LEU A 10 2.47 9.00 9.96
C LEU A 10 3.47 9.00 11.12
N VAL A 11 4.16 10.11 11.38
CA VAL A 11 5.01 10.24 12.57
C VAL A 11 4.17 10.16 13.85
N ASP A 12 2.99 10.79 13.84
CA ASP A 12 2.07 10.79 14.98
C ASP A 12 1.51 9.39 15.29
N THR A 13 1.54 8.44 14.33
CA THR A 13 1.20 7.02 14.59
C THR A 13 2.38 6.19 15.14
N GLY A 14 3.53 6.83 15.39
CA GLY A 14 4.71 6.19 15.99
C GLY A 14 5.70 5.60 14.98
N TRP A 15 5.55 5.89 13.67
CA TRP A 15 6.49 5.41 12.67
C TRP A 15 7.84 6.15 12.77
N PRO A 16 8.99 5.44 12.66
CA PRO A 16 10.29 6.09 12.63
C PRO A 16 10.42 7.06 11.45
N LEU A 17 11.01 8.23 11.68
CA LEU A 17 11.10 9.31 10.67
C LEU A 17 11.66 8.85 9.33
N GLY A 18 12.76 8.10 9.34
CA GLY A 18 13.38 7.61 8.11
C GLY A 18 12.49 6.65 7.31
N ILE A 19 11.62 5.88 7.98
CA ILE A 19 10.66 5.00 7.32
C ILE A 19 9.53 5.82 6.72
N VAL A 20 9.05 6.86 7.42
CA VAL A 20 8.01 7.75 6.89
C VAL A 20 8.50 8.44 5.63
N ASP A 21 9.69 9.03 5.66
CA ASP A 21 10.25 9.75 4.51
C ASP A 21 10.46 8.80 3.32
N GLY A 22 11.06 7.63 3.55
CA GLY A 22 11.27 6.64 2.50
C GLY A 22 9.96 6.09 1.92
N ALA A 23 8.94 5.84 2.74
CA ALA A 23 7.64 5.38 2.27
C ALA A 23 6.94 6.44 1.39
N LEU A 24 7.00 7.72 1.77
CA LEU A 24 6.41 8.80 0.99
C LEU A 24 7.13 9.00 -0.34
N ASP A 25 8.47 8.89 -0.37
CA ASP A 25 9.25 8.93 -1.62
C ASP A 25 8.92 7.76 -2.54
N PHE A 26 8.87 6.55 -1.97
CA PHE A 26 8.53 5.32 -2.69
C PHE A 26 7.14 5.38 -3.33
N LEU A 27 6.15 5.88 -2.60
CA LEU A 27 4.78 6.03 -3.09
C LEU A 27 4.66 7.14 -4.14
N ALA A 28 5.35 8.26 -3.96
CA ALA A 28 5.36 9.35 -4.93
C ALA A 28 5.88 8.89 -6.29
N ALA A 29 6.98 8.12 -6.31
CA ALA A 29 7.55 7.58 -7.55
C ALA A 29 6.58 6.66 -8.32
N ARG A 30 5.64 6.00 -7.63
CA ARG A 30 4.69 5.05 -8.22
C ARG A 30 3.44 5.68 -8.82
N VAL A 31 3.19 6.96 -8.55
CA VAL A 31 2.10 7.70 -9.20
C VAL A 31 2.36 7.79 -10.70
N ASP A 32 3.61 8.08 -11.08
CA ASP A 32 4.01 8.21 -12.48
C ASP A 32 4.51 6.90 -13.09
N ALA A 33 5.04 5.99 -12.25
CA ALA A 33 5.55 4.69 -12.68
C ALA A 33 4.95 3.54 -11.83
N PRO A 34 3.75 3.05 -12.19
CA PRO A 34 3.12 1.94 -11.49
C PRO A 34 3.99 0.67 -11.52
N GLU A 35 3.89 -0.13 -10.47
CA GLU A 35 4.59 -1.41 -10.42
C GLU A 35 4.03 -2.41 -11.42
N SER A 36 4.92 -3.21 -12.00
CA SER A 36 4.52 -4.35 -12.81
C SER A 36 3.84 -5.42 -11.97
N VAL A 37 2.70 -5.91 -12.43
CA VAL A 37 2.02 -7.06 -11.82
C VAL A 37 2.84 -8.33 -12.09
N THR A 38 3.07 -9.14 -11.06
CA THR A 38 3.76 -10.42 -11.16
C THR A 38 2.80 -11.61 -11.08
N SER A 39 3.23 -12.77 -11.56
CA SER A 39 2.50 -14.04 -11.45
C SER A 39 2.88 -14.87 -10.21
N THR A 40 3.77 -14.36 -9.35
CA THR A 40 4.46 -15.15 -8.30
C THR A 40 3.52 -15.97 -7.41
N VAL A 41 2.37 -15.40 -7.00
CA VAL A 41 1.40 -16.12 -6.16
C VAL A 41 0.82 -17.34 -6.91
N ARG A 42 0.49 -17.18 -8.20
CA ARG A 42 0.04 -18.29 -9.04
C ARG A 42 1.12 -19.32 -9.21
N ASP A 43 2.34 -18.88 -9.49
CA ASP A 43 3.46 -19.77 -9.78
C ASP A 43 3.82 -20.64 -8.56
N VAL A 44 3.68 -20.10 -7.35
CA VAL A 44 3.98 -20.80 -6.10
C VAL A 44 2.80 -21.65 -5.58
N THR A 45 1.57 -21.15 -5.69
CA THR A 45 0.40 -21.78 -5.04
C THR A 45 -0.53 -22.52 -6.00
N GLY A 46 -0.37 -22.36 -7.31
CA GLY A 46 -1.30 -22.85 -8.34
C GLY A 46 -2.58 -22.03 -8.47
N THR A 47 -2.81 -21.04 -7.60
CA THR A 47 -4.03 -20.21 -7.59
C THR A 47 -3.71 -18.72 -7.82
N PRO A 48 -4.58 -17.95 -8.53
CA PRO A 48 -4.36 -16.53 -8.74
C PRO A 48 -4.25 -15.73 -7.42
N ALA A 49 -3.50 -14.63 -7.43
CA ALA A 49 -3.55 -13.67 -6.33
C ALA A 49 -4.98 -13.12 -6.15
N ARG A 50 -5.43 -13.02 -4.90
CA ARG A 50 -6.73 -12.42 -4.57
C ARG A 50 -6.74 -10.96 -5.02
N SER A 51 -7.84 -10.52 -5.65
CA SER A 51 -8.00 -9.13 -6.05
C SER A 51 -8.30 -8.23 -4.85
N LEU A 52 -7.97 -6.94 -4.95
CA LEU A 52 -8.36 -5.96 -3.93
C LEU A 52 -9.89 -5.87 -3.76
N ARG A 53 -10.65 -6.10 -4.85
CA ARG A 53 -12.13 -6.11 -4.82
C ARG A 53 -12.65 -7.21 -3.90
N ASP A 54 -12.16 -8.43 -4.07
CA ASP A 54 -12.60 -9.58 -3.28
C ASP A 54 -12.20 -9.39 -1.82
N TRP A 55 -10.98 -8.93 -1.56
CA TRP A 55 -10.53 -8.61 -0.21
C TRP A 55 -11.43 -7.56 0.46
N THR A 56 -11.83 -6.52 -0.27
CA THR A 56 -12.70 -5.45 0.26
C THR A 56 -14.10 -5.98 0.58
N ALA A 57 -14.64 -6.89 -0.25
CA ALA A 57 -15.91 -7.54 0.01
C ALA A 57 -15.85 -8.38 1.30
N ASP A 58 -14.78 -9.15 1.49
CA ASP A 58 -14.56 -10.00 2.67
C ASP A 58 -14.39 -9.17 3.97
N HIS A 59 -13.88 -7.93 3.86
CA HIS A 59 -13.54 -7.08 5.01
C HIS A 59 -14.43 -5.83 5.13
N ALA A 60 -15.58 -5.82 4.45
CA ALA A 60 -16.45 -4.64 4.37
C ALA A 60 -16.88 -4.12 5.76
N ASP A 61 -17.03 -5.01 6.75
CA ASP A 61 -17.42 -4.65 8.11
C ASP A 61 -16.37 -3.82 8.87
N LEU A 62 -15.10 -3.82 8.44
CA LEU A 62 -14.07 -2.97 9.05
C LEU A 62 -14.24 -1.47 8.72
N PHE A 63 -15.11 -1.15 7.77
CA PHE A 63 -15.28 0.21 7.23
C PHE A 63 -16.71 0.75 7.38
N ARG A 64 -17.57 0.08 8.15
CA ARG A 64 -18.95 0.50 8.43
C ARG A 64 -19.08 1.21 9.77
#